data_AF-A0ABD3A8Z4-F1
#
_entry.id   AF-A0ABD3A8Z4-F1
#
_cell.length_a   1.000
_cell.length_b   1.000
_cell.length_c   1.000
_cell.angle_alpha   90.00
_cell.angle_beta   90.00
_cell.angle_gamma   90.00
#
_symmetry.space_group_name_H-M   'P 1'
#
loop_
_entity.id
_entity.type
_entity.pdbx_description
1 polymer ?
#
loop_
_entity_poly.entity_id
_entity_poly.type
_entity_poly.pdbx_seq_one_letter_code
_entity_poly.pdbx_strand_id
1 'polypeptide(L)'
;MSYCVEGQEVGKRSRMSGEISGNNNRNLTSTVIANQIMHSIENDPGHKVKQIQAYVKNSFKVDITYKKAWYARRKAIVLAYGSWASNFQQLPQYVEEVLRSNP
;
A
#
# COMPACT_ATOMS: atom_id res chain seq x y z
N MET A 1 6.37 -6.73 45.98
CA MET A 1 5.06 -6.16 46.30
C MET A 1 5.01 -4.70 45.87
N SER A 2 4.41 -4.42 44.72
CA SER A 2 3.35 -3.42 44.54
C SER A 2 2.95 -3.41 43.07
N TYR A 3 1.69 -3.72 42.83
CA TYR A 3 1.04 -3.82 41.54
C TYR A 3 0.49 -2.43 41.14
N CYS A 4 0.66 -2.03 39.89
CA CYS A 4 -0.29 -1.13 39.23
C CYS A 4 -1.07 -1.99 38.23
N VAL A 5 -2.30 -2.33 38.60
CA VAL A 5 -3.34 -2.86 37.72
C VAL A 5 -4.22 -1.68 37.36
N GLU A 6 -4.36 -1.38 36.06
CA GLU A 6 -5.52 -0.81 35.33
C GLU A 6 -5.01 -0.57 33.89
N GLY A 7 -5.55 -1.06 32.78
CA GLY A 7 -6.70 -1.92 32.48
C GLY A 7 -6.53 -2.37 31.02
N GLN A 8 -6.92 -3.61 30.74
CA GLN A 8 -7.03 -4.22 29.41
C GLN A 8 -8.24 -3.57 28.70
N GLU A 9 -8.22 -3.27 27.40
CA GLU A 9 -8.81 -4.16 26.38
C GLU A 9 -8.17 -4.02 25.00
N VAL A 10 -7.97 -5.18 24.38
CA VAL A 10 -7.34 -5.40 23.09
C VAL A 10 -8.44 -5.49 22.02
N GLY A 11 -8.66 -4.42 21.26
CA GLY A 11 -9.55 -4.41 20.10
C GLY A 11 -8.77 -4.21 18.80
N LYS A 12 -8.43 -5.31 18.11
CA LYS A 12 -7.77 -5.27 16.80
C LYS A 12 -8.78 -4.88 15.69
N ARG A 13 -8.48 -3.77 14.99
CA ARG A 13 -8.70 -3.49 13.56
C ARG A 13 -10.13 -3.58 12.97
N SER A 14 -10.62 -2.44 12.49
CA SER A 14 -11.09 -2.32 11.10
C SER A 14 -10.71 -0.94 10.54
N ARG A 15 -9.96 -0.95 9.44
CA ARG A 15 -9.58 0.24 8.67
C ARG A 15 -10.71 0.57 7.71
N MET A 16 -11.32 1.73 7.84
CA MET A 16 -11.80 2.48 6.68
C MET A 16 -11.26 3.90 6.80
N SER A 17 -10.06 4.14 6.27
CA SER A 17 -9.69 5.50 5.91
C SER A 17 -10.62 5.88 4.78
N GLY A 18 -11.76 6.48 5.13
CA GLY A 18 -12.63 7.15 4.17
C GLY A 18 -11.78 8.15 3.42
N GLU A 19 -11.47 7.82 2.16
CA GLU A 19 -11.04 8.83 1.21
C GLU A 19 -12.24 9.77 1.07
N ILE A 20 -12.15 10.94 1.69
CA ILE A 20 -13.13 12.00 1.52
C ILE A 20 -13.16 12.30 0.03
N SER A 21 -14.21 11.84 -0.64
CA SER A 21 -14.52 12.13 -2.02
C SER A 21 -14.83 13.62 -2.10
N GLY A 22 -13.77 14.39 -2.31
CA GLY A 22 -13.80 15.84 -2.37
C GLY A 22 -13.24 16.29 -3.69
N ASN A 23 -14.17 16.51 -4.63
CA ASN A 23 -14.11 17.49 -5.71
C ASN A 23 -13.96 16.91 -7.13
N ASN A 24 -15.07 17.03 -7.85
CA ASN A 24 -15.25 16.92 -9.30
C ASN A 24 -14.28 17.84 -10.04
N ASN A 25 -13.04 17.40 -10.20
CA ASN A 25 -12.03 18.08 -10.98
C ASN A 25 -11.49 17.12 -12.02
N ARG A 26 -11.22 17.63 -13.22
CA ARG A 26 -10.65 16.95 -14.40
C ARG A 26 -9.22 16.38 -14.18
N ASN A 27 -8.83 16.12 -12.95
CA ASN A 27 -7.51 15.67 -12.53
C ASN A 27 -7.53 14.18 -12.21
N LEU A 28 -6.68 13.40 -12.86
CA LEU A 28 -6.50 11.98 -12.57
C LEU A 28 -6.23 11.75 -11.08
N THR A 29 -6.98 10.80 -10.51
CA THR A 29 -6.79 10.32 -9.14
C THR A 29 -5.62 9.33 -9.08
N SER A 30 -4.90 9.30 -7.96
CA SER A 30 -3.79 8.35 -7.75
C SER A 30 -4.22 6.89 -7.90
N THR A 31 -5.47 6.55 -7.53
CA THR A 31 -6.05 5.21 -7.71
C THR A 31 -6.18 4.83 -9.19
N VAL A 32 -6.65 5.75 -10.04
CA VAL A 32 -6.79 5.47 -11.49
C VAL A 32 -5.42 5.24 -12.12
N ILE A 33 -4.44 6.08 -11.79
CA ILE A 33 -3.06 5.92 -12.25
C ILE A 33 -2.48 4.60 -11.75
N ALA A 34 -2.75 4.22 -10.50
CA ALA A 34 -2.25 2.97 -9.91
C ALA A 34 -2.70 1.73 -10.67
N ASN A 35 -3.97 1.64 -11.04
CA ASN A 35 -4.49 0.54 -11.85
C ASN A 35 -3.79 0.47 -13.21
N GLN A 36 -3.54 1.63 -13.84
CA GLN A 36 -2.93 1.67 -15.16
C GLN A 36 -1.45 1.26 -15.16
N ILE A 37 -0.71 1.57 -14.10
CA ILE A 37 0.72 1.23 -13.99
C ILE A 37 0.98 -0.09 -13.25
N MET A 38 -0.06 -0.78 -12.78
CA MET A 38 0.04 -2.00 -11.97
C MET A 38 0.90 -3.06 -12.66
N HIS A 39 0.58 -3.40 -13.90
CA HIS A 39 1.34 -4.38 -14.68
C HIS A 39 2.79 -3.94 -14.95
N SER A 40 3.04 -2.65 -15.12
CA SER A 40 4.42 -2.15 -15.27
C SER A 40 5.23 -2.36 -14.00
N ILE A 41 4.61 -2.22 -12.83
CA ILE A 41 5.24 -2.45 -11.51
C ILE A 41 5.45 -3.94 -11.24
N GLU A 42 4.52 -4.80 -11.67
CA GLU A 42 4.66 -6.27 -11.57
C GLU A 42 5.87 -6.76 -12.36
N ASN A 43 6.09 -6.21 -13.54
CA ASN A 43 7.22 -6.57 -14.40
C ASN A 43 8.55 -5.96 -13.93
N ASP A 44 8.52 -4.72 -13.40
CA ASP A 44 9.70 -4.03 -12.88
C ASP A 44 9.36 -3.30 -11.56
N PRO A 45 9.65 -3.91 -10.39
CA PRO A 45 9.45 -3.26 -9.09
C PRO A 45 10.29 -1.98 -8.92
N GLY A 46 11.39 -1.86 -9.67
CA GLY A 46 12.29 -0.70 -9.68
C GLY A 46 11.73 0.52 -10.42
N HIS A 47 10.54 0.42 -11.02
CA HIS A 47 9.94 1.48 -11.83
C HIS A 47 9.86 2.81 -11.07
N LYS A 48 10.54 3.84 -11.60
CA LYS A 48 10.78 5.11 -10.91
C LYS A 48 9.56 6.04 -10.99
N VAL A 49 9.37 6.86 -9.96
CA VAL A 49 8.26 7.85 -9.91
C VAL A 49 8.31 8.83 -11.09
N LYS A 50 9.51 9.22 -11.54
CA LYS A 50 9.67 10.08 -12.74
C LYS A 50 9.14 9.42 -14.02
N GLN A 51 9.30 8.11 -14.16
CA GLN A 51 8.76 7.36 -15.30
C GLN A 51 7.23 7.35 -15.27
N ILE A 52 6.63 7.22 -14.09
CA ILE A 52 5.18 7.32 -13.90
C ILE A 52 4.68 8.73 -14.29
N GLN A 53 5.38 9.79 -13.90
CA GLN A 53 5.01 11.15 -14.31
C GLN A 53 5.08 11.33 -15.84
N ALA A 54 6.16 10.84 -16.47
CA ALA A 54 6.31 10.89 -17.92
C ALA A 54 5.22 10.08 -18.65
N TYR A 55 4.91 8.88 -18.14
CA TYR A 55 3.83 8.04 -18.65
C TYR A 55 2.47 8.73 -18.59
N VAL A 56 2.14 9.35 -17.45
CA VAL A 56 0.86 10.04 -17.26
C VAL A 56 0.76 11.26 -18.17
N LYS A 57 1.84 12.03 -18.30
CA LYS A 57 1.92 13.16 -19.23
C LYS A 57 1.72 12.71 -20.67
N ASN A 58 2.37 11.63 -21.09
CA ASN A 58 2.25 11.14 -22.46
C ASN A 58 0.87 10.55 -22.78
N SER A 59 0.32 9.76 -21.86
CA SER A 59 -0.90 8.99 -22.10
C SER A 59 -2.17 9.81 -21.91
N PHE A 60 -2.20 10.67 -20.89
CA PHE A 60 -3.40 11.42 -20.52
C PHE A 60 -3.28 12.92 -20.79
N LYS A 61 -2.13 13.39 -21.26
CA LYS A 61 -1.86 14.81 -21.54
C LYS A 61 -2.06 15.72 -20.31
N VAL A 62 -1.84 15.16 -19.11
CA VAL A 62 -1.96 15.84 -17.82
C VAL A 62 -0.64 15.76 -17.08
N ASP A 63 -0.19 16.90 -16.54
CA ASP A 63 0.93 16.95 -15.60
C ASP A 63 0.45 16.64 -14.18
N ILE A 64 1.13 15.72 -13.50
CA ILE A 64 0.85 15.35 -12.11
C ILE A 64 2.02 15.70 -11.20
N THR A 65 1.71 16.09 -9.97
CA THR A 65 2.74 16.34 -8.95
C THR A 65 3.47 15.05 -8.58
N TYR A 66 4.73 15.18 -8.15
CA TYR A 66 5.54 14.04 -7.71
C TYR A 66 4.86 13.27 -6.57
N LYS A 67 4.28 13.98 -5.59
CA LYS A 67 3.53 13.39 -4.47
C LYS A 67 2.38 12.49 -4.96
N LYS A 68 1.61 12.95 -5.96
CA LYS A 68 0.52 12.16 -6.54
C LYS A 68 1.04 10.91 -7.26
N ALA A 69 2.11 11.04 -8.03
CA ALA A 69 2.76 9.91 -8.71
C ALA A 69 3.31 8.88 -7.71
N TRP A 70 3.90 9.35 -6.60
CA TRP A 70 4.39 8.49 -5.53
C TRP A 70 3.26 7.69 -4.86
N TYR A 71 2.12 8.32 -4.56
CA TYR A 71 0.96 7.61 -4.03
C TYR A 71 0.39 6.59 -5.03
N ALA A 72 0.34 6.94 -6.32
CA ALA A 72 -0.09 6.01 -7.36
C ALA A 72 0.83 4.78 -7.41
N ARG A 73 2.15 4.98 -7.38
CA ARG A 73 3.13 3.89 -7.28
C ARG A 73 2.88 2.99 -6.08
N ARG A 74 2.70 3.59 -4.89
CA ARG A 74 2.47 2.83 -3.66
C ARG A 74 1.18 2.02 -3.73
N LYS A 75 0.10 2.59 -4.28
CA LYS A 75 -1.15 1.88 -4.50
C LYS A 75 -0.97 0.74 -5.51
N ALA A 76 -0.23 0.95 -6.60
CA ALA A 76 0.05 -0.07 -7.61
C ALA A 76 0.82 -1.27 -7.01
N ILE A 77 1.82 -1.03 -6.16
CA ILE A 77 2.55 -2.09 -5.44
C ILE A 77 1.59 -2.91 -4.55
N VAL A 78 0.66 -2.25 -3.86
CA VAL A 78 -0.34 -2.93 -3.03
C VAL A 78 -1.34 -3.73 -3.86
N LEU A 79 -1.67 -3.26 -5.07
CA LEU A 79 -2.53 -4.01 -5.99
C LEU A 79 -1.80 -5.25 -6.54
N ALA A 80 -0.54 -5.11 -6.93
CA ALA A 80 0.29 -6.18 -7.49
C ALA A 80 0.64 -7.28 -6.48
N TYR A 81 1.07 -6.90 -5.26
CA TYR A 81 1.61 -7.84 -4.26
C TYR A 81 0.73 -7.98 -3.02
N GLY A 82 -0.47 -7.43 -3.05
CA GLY A 82 -1.33 -7.34 -1.89
C GLY A 82 -0.80 -6.38 -0.81
N SER A 83 -1.54 -6.29 0.29
CA SER A 83 -1.12 -5.45 1.41
C SER A 83 0.10 -6.05 2.12
N TRP A 84 0.92 -5.19 2.73
CA TRP A 84 2.03 -5.63 3.58
C TRP A 84 1.58 -6.63 4.65
N ALA A 85 0.41 -6.41 5.26
CA ALA A 85 -0.13 -7.32 6.26
C ALA A 85 -0.44 -8.73 5.70
N SER A 86 -0.86 -8.81 4.44
CA SER A 86 -1.12 -10.09 3.76
C SER A 86 0.17 -10.87 3.54
N ASN A 87 1.26 -10.18 3.16
CA ASN A 87 2.56 -10.81 2.89
C ASN A 87 3.20 -11.45 4.12
N PHE A 88 2.83 -11.03 5.33
CA PHE A 88 3.38 -11.54 6.58
C PHE A 88 2.41 -12.39 7.38
N GLN A 89 1.26 -12.78 6.80
CA GLN A 89 0.26 -13.55 7.52
C GLN A 89 0.76 -14.92 7.97
N GLN A 90 1.71 -15.52 7.22
CA GLN A 90 2.24 -16.86 7.50
C GLN A 90 3.46 -16.85 8.43
N LEU A 91 4.05 -15.69 8.73
CA LEU A 91 5.24 -15.60 9.58
C LEU A 91 5.05 -16.19 10.99
N PRO A 92 3.94 -15.92 11.71
CA PRO A 92 3.76 -16.46 13.06
C PRO A 92 3.77 -17.99 13.08
N GLN A 93 3.11 -18.62 12.11
CA GLN A 93 3.08 -20.08 11.99
C GLN A 93 4.49 -20.65 11.74
N TYR A 94 5.26 -20.03 10.86
CA TYR A 94 6.64 -20.46 10.60
C TYR A 94 7.52 -20.36 11.87
N VAL A 95 7.36 -19.29 12.65
CA VAL A 95 8.09 -19.12 13.92
C VAL A 95 7.72 -20.22 14.91
N GLU A 96 6.44 -20.56 15.04
CA GLU A 96 5.99 -21.66 15.90
C GLU A 96 6.57 -23.02 15.46
N GLU A 97 6.61 -23.29 14.15
CA GLU A 97 7.21 -24.52 13.61
C GLU A 97 8.71 -24.61 13.88
N VAL A 98 9.45 -23.51 13.70
CA VAL A 98 10.88 -23.45 14.01
C VAL A 98 11.13 -23.71 15.49
N LEU A 99 10.39 -23.04 16.39
CA LEU A 99 10.50 -23.24 17.83
C LEU A 99 10.19 -24.68 18.26
N ARG A 100 9.18 -25.31 17.64
CA ARG A 100 8.84 -26.70 17.91
C ARG A 100 9.94 -27.68 17.45
N SER A 101 10.62 -27.37 16.35
CA SER A 101 11.67 -28.23 15.76
C SER A 101 13.05 -28.05 16.38
N ASN A 102 13.29 -26.95 17.11
CA ASN A 102 14.55 -26.63 17.78
C ASN A 102 14.32 -26.42 19.29
N PRO A 103 14.09 -27.50 20.05
CA PRO A 103 13.93 -27.43 21.51
C PRO A 103 15.20 -26.98 22.23
#